data_AF-A0A158L5H0-F1
#
_entry.id   AF-A0A158L5H0-F1
#
_cell.length_a   1.000
_cell.length_b   1.000
_cell.length_c   1.000
_cell.angle_alpha   90.00
_cell.angle_beta   90.00
_cell.angle_gamma   90.00
#
_symmetry.space_group_name_H-M   'P 1'
#
loop_
_entity.id
_entity.type
_entity.pdbx_description
1 polymer ?
#
loop_
_entity_poly.entity_id
_entity_poly.type
_entity_poly.pdbx_seq_one_letter_code
_entity_poly.pdbx_strand_id
1 'polypeptide(L)'
;MASIHDLTAKGVADRRMASILNEANLRRVQSKMLDQNEFLSPHGIRSLSRYHAEHPYVYRTGEQEYRVSYLAAESDTGMFGGNSNWRGPVWMPVNGLIIRALLQYFSYYGNDFKVECPTGSGHQMTLYEVAEEITRRLSSIFLRNSDGHRPVHGGNRKFQDDPRWRDCLLFYEYFHGDNGAGLGASHQTGWTGIISRAMHLFATTTPEQFLQAANR
;
A
#
# COMPACT_ATOMS: atom_id res chain seq x y z
N MET A 1 -11.42 26.35 -6.53
CA MET A 1 -11.73 25.18 -7.39
C MET A 1 -12.41 24.13 -6.53
N ALA A 2 -13.50 23.52 -7.02
CA ALA A 2 -14.18 22.44 -6.30
C ALA A 2 -13.24 21.25 -6.10
N SER A 3 -13.23 20.65 -4.90
CA SER A 3 -12.37 19.50 -4.58
C SER A 3 -12.83 18.21 -5.26
N ILE A 4 -14.12 18.13 -5.56
CA ILE A 4 -14.87 17.00 -6.10
C ILE A 4 -14.74 16.95 -7.63
N HIS A 5 -14.74 15.73 -8.19
CA HIS A 5 -14.72 15.49 -9.64
C HIS A 5 -16.01 15.98 -10.32
N ASP A 6 -15.90 16.49 -11.54
CA ASP A 6 -17.06 16.89 -12.36
C ASP A 6 -17.82 15.65 -12.85
N LEU A 7 -19.03 15.44 -12.32
CA LEU A 7 -19.89 14.30 -12.65
C LEU A 7 -20.34 14.25 -14.13
N THR A 8 -20.23 15.37 -14.85
CA THR A 8 -20.60 15.45 -16.27
C THR A 8 -19.45 15.09 -17.20
N ALA A 9 -18.21 15.19 -16.71
CA ALA A 9 -17.01 14.87 -17.47
C ALA A 9 -16.95 13.37 -17.78
N LYS A 10 -16.64 13.05 -19.03
CA LYS A 10 -16.56 11.68 -19.51
C LYS A 10 -15.11 11.24 -19.65
N GLY A 11 -14.82 10.04 -19.17
CA GLY A 11 -13.55 9.35 -19.34
C GLY A 11 -13.59 8.37 -20.51
N VAL A 12 -12.68 7.39 -20.47
CA VAL A 12 -12.62 6.29 -21.44
C VAL A 12 -13.99 5.62 -21.58
N ALA A 13 -14.40 5.39 -22.84
CA ALA A 13 -15.67 4.77 -23.20
C ALA A 13 -16.90 5.47 -22.58
N ASP A 14 -16.91 6.81 -22.58
CA ASP A 14 -18.00 7.65 -22.04
C ASP A 14 -18.29 7.44 -20.54
N ARG A 15 -17.38 6.79 -19.79
CA ARG A 15 -17.54 6.50 -18.36
C ARG A 15 -17.67 7.80 -17.56
N ARG A 16 -18.54 7.80 -16.57
CA ARG A 16 -18.64 8.86 -15.56
C ARG A 16 -18.09 8.37 -14.22
N MET A 17 -17.55 9.28 -13.43
CA MET A 17 -16.95 8.96 -12.14
C MET A 17 -17.56 9.83 -11.04
N ALA A 18 -17.96 9.18 -9.94
CA ALA A 18 -18.27 9.88 -8.70
C ALA A 18 -17.05 9.78 -7.77
N SER A 19 -16.31 10.88 -7.62
CA SER A 19 -15.13 10.92 -6.74
C SER A 19 -15.04 12.25 -5.99
N ILE A 20 -14.62 12.16 -4.74
CA ILE A 20 -14.27 13.32 -3.90
C ILE A 20 -12.97 14.00 -4.33
N LEU A 21 -12.17 13.37 -5.19
CA LEU A 21 -10.93 13.90 -5.74
C LEU A 21 -11.12 14.26 -7.22
N ASN A 22 -10.99 15.53 -7.54
CA ASN A 22 -10.69 15.95 -8.90
C ASN A 22 -9.26 15.54 -9.31
N GLU A 23 -8.92 15.73 -10.59
CA GLU A 23 -7.62 15.35 -11.14
C GLU A 23 -6.43 15.99 -10.38
N ALA A 24 -6.51 17.30 -10.10
CA ALA A 24 -5.44 18.04 -9.43
C ALA A 24 -5.19 17.52 -8.01
N ASN A 25 -6.25 17.20 -7.27
CA ASN A 25 -6.16 16.64 -5.92
C ASN A 25 -5.68 15.20 -5.95
N LEU A 26 -6.12 14.40 -6.92
CA LEU A 26 -5.61 13.04 -7.11
C LEU A 26 -4.09 13.06 -7.32
N ARG A 27 -3.57 13.92 -8.20
CA ARG A 27 -2.12 14.08 -8.41
C ARG A 27 -1.37 14.44 -7.12
N ARG A 28 -1.92 15.36 -6.30
CA ARG A 28 -1.33 15.74 -5.01
C ARG A 28 -1.29 14.58 -4.01
N VAL A 29 -2.39 13.83 -3.89
CA VAL A 29 -2.45 12.63 -3.02
C VAL A 29 -1.42 11.61 -3.49
N GLN A 30 -1.37 11.32 -4.80
CA GLN A 30 -0.42 10.36 -5.37
C GLN A 30 1.03 10.77 -5.12
N SER A 31 1.38 12.07 -5.23
CA SER A 31 2.75 12.55 -4.96
C SER A 31 3.23 12.32 -3.53
N LYS A 32 2.32 12.20 -2.56
CA LYS A 32 2.68 11.86 -1.17
C LYS A 32 2.60 10.37 -0.91
N MET A 33 1.59 9.71 -1.45
CA MET A 33 1.42 8.27 -1.30
C MET A 33 2.59 7.48 -1.92
N LEU A 34 3.13 7.96 -3.04
CA LEU A 34 4.18 7.30 -3.83
C LEU A 34 5.60 7.81 -3.51
N ASP A 35 5.75 8.67 -2.49
CA ASP A 35 7.05 9.12 -2.00
C ASP A 35 7.60 8.12 -0.98
N GLN A 36 8.85 7.69 -1.19
CA GLN A 36 9.52 6.69 -0.35
C GLN A 36 9.88 7.21 1.04
N ASN A 37 10.07 8.53 1.18
CA ASN A 37 10.28 9.20 2.46
C ASN A 37 8.98 9.41 3.25
N GLU A 38 7.84 9.12 2.61
CA GLU A 38 6.51 9.26 3.20
C GLU A 38 5.86 7.87 3.33
N PHE A 39 4.94 7.53 2.42
CA PHE A 39 4.11 6.34 2.54
C PHE A 39 4.63 5.11 1.77
N LEU A 40 5.40 5.30 0.69
CA LEU A 40 5.82 4.19 -0.17
C LEU A 40 7.00 3.41 0.42
N SER A 41 6.70 2.27 1.05
CA SER A 41 7.70 1.31 1.54
C SER A 41 8.22 0.42 0.41
N PRO A 42 9.39 -0.24 0.56
CA PRO A 42 9.75 -1.40 -0.25
C PRO A 42 8.69 -2.52 -0.25
N HIS A 43 7.81 -2.52 0.76
CA HIS A 43 6.85 -3.59 1.01
C HIS A 43 5.37 -3.17 0.90
N GLY A 44 5.07 -1.98 0.36
CA GLY A 44 3.69 -1.49 0.15
C GLY A 44 3.47 -0.07 0.66
N ILE A 45 2.23 0.32 0.89
CA ILE A 45 1.86 1.62 1.46
C ILE A 45 1.77 1.51 2.98
N ARG A 46 2.53 2.34 3.69
CA ARG A 46 2.53 2.46 5.17
C ARG A 46 1.21 3.04 5.68
N SER A 47 0.81 2.69 6.90
CA SER A 47 -0.39 3.24 7.54
C SER A 47 -0.24 4.68 8.03
N LEU A 48 1.01 5.11 8.29
CA LEU A 48 1.38 6.49 8.58
C LEU A 48 2.65 6.84 7.81
N SER A 49 2.75 8.09 7.37
CA SER A 49 3.96 8.56 6.70
C SER A 49 5.19 8.42 7.61
N ARG A 50 6.29 7.96 7.01
CA ARG A 50 7.63 7.91 7.63
C ARG A 50 8.15 9.30 8.01
N TYR A 51 7.66 10.38 7.40
CA TYR A 51 7.96 11.77 7.78
C TYR A 51 7.73 12.03 9.28
N HIS A 52 6.71 11.39 9.86
CA HIS A 52 6.37 11.52 11.28
C HIS A 52 7.32 10.78 12.23
N ALA A 53 8.38 10.13 11.73
CA ALA A 53 9.48 9.65 12.56
C ALA A 53 10.28 10.83 13.15
N GLU A 54 10.51 11.86 12.33
CA GLU A 54 11.24 13.07 12.71
C GLU A 54 10.30 14.23 13.08
N HIS A 55 9.07 14.21 12.54
CA HIS A 55 8.09 15.28 12.70
C HIS A 55 6.77 14.74 13.29
N PRO A 56 6.77 14.21 14.52
CA PRO A 56 5.57 13.61 15.10
C PRO A 56 4.45 14.65 15.24
N TYR A 57 3.21 14.22 15.11
CA TYR A 57 2.08 15.08 15.44
C TYR A 57 1.99 15.22 16.96
N VAL A 58 2.01 16.45 17.45
CA VAL A 58 1.99 16.77 18.88
C VAL A 58 0.77 17.61 19.19
N TYR A 59 -0.07 17.11 20.09
CA TYR A 59 -1.22 17.83 20.63
C TYR A 59 -0.99 18.12 22.11
N ARG A 60 -1.08 19.39 22.52
CA ARG A 60 -0.90 19.83 23.90
C ARG A 60 -2.22 20.33 24.47
N THR A 61 -2.56 19.87 25.67
CA THR A 61 -3.72 20.35 26.42
C THR A 61 -3.38 20.43 27.91
N GLY A 62 -3.43 21.65 28.46
CA GLY A 62 -2.86 21.94 29.78
C GLY A 62 -1.36 21.63 29.83
N GLU A 63 -0.96 20.87 30.84
CA GLU A 63 0.44 20.39 31.03
C GLU A 63 0.72 19.08 30.29
N GLN A 64 -0.29 18.46 29.68
CA GLN A 64 -0.14 17.17 29.02
C GLN A 64 0.24 17.32 27.55
N GLU A 65 1.21 16.51 27.11
CA GLU A 65 1.57 16.33 25.71
C GLU A 65 1.12 14.94 25.21
N TYR A 66 0.43 14.91 24.07
CA TYR A 66 0.07 13.70 23.33
C TYR A 66 0.83 13.67 22.01
N ARG A 67 1.44 12.53 21.69
CA ARG A 67 2.34 12.38 20.53
C ARG A 67 1.93 11.20 19.67
N VAL A 68 1.90 11.43 18.36
CA VAL A 68 1.75 10.38 17.33
C VAL A 68 3.00 10.40 16.45
N SER A 69 3.93 9.50 16.75
CA SER A 69 5.13 9.25 15.93
C SER A 69 4.92 8.09 14.97
N TYR A 70 5.72 8.07 13.90
CA TYR A 70 5.87 6.88 13.07
C TYR A 70 6.51 5.74 13.86
N LEU A 71 5.89 4.56 13.81
CA LEU A 71 6.37 3.31 14.40
C LEU A 71 6.20 2.21 13.36
N ALA A 72 7.31 1.67 12.88
CA ALA A 72 7.28 0.72 11.79
C ALA A 72 6.74 -0.66 12.18
N ALA A 73 6.74 -1.00 13.48
CA ALA A 73 6.41 -2.32 14.00
C ALA A 73 5.25 -2.25 15.03
N GLU A 74 5.43 -2.83 16.21
CA GLU A 74 4.46 -2.81 17.30
C GLU A 74 4.24 -1.40 17.86
N SER A 75 3.09 -1.19 18.50
CA SER A 75 2.78 0.03 19.23
C SER A 75 3.69 0.16 20.46
N ASP A 76 4.16 1.37 20.74
CA ASP A 76 4.90 1.73 21.95
C ASP A 76 4.01 2.01 23.17
N THR A 77 2.68 1.86 23.02
CA THR A 77 1.70 2.00 24.11
C THR A 77 0.65 0.90 24.05
N GLY A 78 0.09 0.55 25.21
CA GLY A 78 -1.00 -0.44 25.31
C GLY A 78 -2.41 0.11 25.03
N MET A 79 -2.56 1.38 24.64
CA MET A 79 -3.87 1.92 24.29
C MET A 79 -4.44 1.19 23.06
N PHE A 80 -5.74 0.85 23.09
CA PHE A 80 -6.46 0.17 22.02
C PHE A 80 -6.05 -1.30 21.74
N GLY A 81 -5.75 -2.07 22.79
CA GLY A 81 -5.78 -3.53 22.71
C GLY A 81 -4.43 -4.23 22.51
N GLY A 82 -3.33 -3.61 22.97
CA GLY A 82 -2.02 -4.27 23.03
C GLY A 82 -1.00 -3.68 22.05
N ASN A 83 -0.31 -4.54 21.30
CA ASN A 83 0.80 -4.17 20.41
C ASN A 83 0.37 -3.81 18.97
N SER A 84 -0.93 -3.91 18.63
CA SER A 84 -1.45 -3.57 17.30
C SER A 84 -1.22 -2.09 16.97
N ASN A 85 -0.83 -1.81 15.71
CA ASN A 85 -0.32 -0.50 15.36
C ASN A 85 -0.72 -0.05 13.95
N TRP A 86 -1.34 1.13 13.90
CA TRP A 86 -1.75 1.83 12.67
C TRP A 86 -0.88 3.06 12.38
N ARG A 87 0.25 3.21 13.06
CA ARG A 87 1.16 4.36 12.97
C ARG A 87 2.42 4.08 12.16
N GLY A 88 2.33 3.22 11.15
CA GLY A 88 3.47 2.95 10.28
C GLY A 88 3.53 1.59 9.60
N PRO A 89 3.03 0.49 10.19
CA PRO A 89 3.04 -0.82 9.53
C PRO A 89 2.26 -0.82 8.22
N VAL A 90 2.59 -1.77 7.35
CA VAL A 90 1.85 -2.06 6.12
C VAL A 90 0.70 -3.01 6.45
N TRP A 91 -0.52 -2.59 6.11
CA TRP A 91 -1.73 -3.38 6.26
C TRP A 91 -2.27 -3.79 4.89
N MET A 92 -2.38 -5.10 4.67
CA MET A 92 -2.89 -5.65 3.42
C MET A 92 -4.29 -5.15 3.01
N PRO A 93 -5.29 -5.02 3.92
CA PRO A 93 -6.64 -4.59 3.51
C PRO A 93 -6.66 -3.16 2.98
N VAL A 94 -5.93 -2.24 3.60
CA VAL A 94 -5.83 -0.84 3.15
C VAL A 94 -5.13 -0.76 1.79
N ASN A 95 -4.04 -1.51 1.63
CA ASN A 95 -3.35 -1.60 0.34
C ASN A 95 -4.25 -2.18 -0.76
N GLY A 96 -5.06 -3.20 -0.45
CA GLY A 96 -6.04 -3.77 -1.37
C GLY A 96 -7.11 -2.75 -1.80
N LEU A 97 -7.58 -1.90 -0.89
CA LEU A 97 -8.50 -0.80 -1.22
C LEU A 97 -7.84 0.25 -2.11
N ILE A 98 -6.58 0.60 -1.85
CA ILE A 98 -5.80 1.53 -2.68
C ILE A 98 -5.62 0.96 -4.09
N ILE A 99 -5.18 -0.29 -4.23
CA ILE A 99 -5.02 -0.97 -5.52
C ILE A 99 -6.34 -0.95 -6.30
N ARG A 100 -7.46 -1.31 -5.64
CA ARG A 100 -8.79 -1.26 -6.27
C ARG A 100 -9.15 0.16 -6.72
N ALA A 101 -8.91 1.17 -5.89
CA ALA A 101 -9.19 2.56 -6.22
C ALA A 101 -8.37 3.03 -7.43
N LEU A 102 -7.06 2.71 -7.47
CA LEU A 102 -6.17 3.03 -8.59
C LEU A 102 -6.69 2.42 -9.90
N LEU A 103 -7.09 1.15 -9.88
CA LEU A 103 -7.69 0.49 -11.04
C LEU A 103 -9.03 1.10 -11.45
N GLN A 104 -9.85 1.56 -10.51
CA GLN A 104 -11.08 2.30 -10.82
C GLN A 104 -10.80 3.64 -11.50
N TYR A 105 -9.84 4.42 -10.98
CA TYR A 105 -9.41 5.66 -11.63
C TYR A 105 -8.78 5.39 -12.99
N PHE A 106 -8.00 4.32 -13.14
CA PHE A 106 -7.46 3.90 -14.43
C PHE A 106 -8.58 3.59 -15.44
N SER A 107 -9.65 2.92 -15.02
CA SER A 107 -10.80 2.65 -15.91
C SER A 107 -11.49 3.91 -16.43
N TYR A 108 -11.34 5.03 -15.72
CA TYR A 108 -11.88 6.33 -16.13
C TYR A 108 -10.86 7.13 -16.96
N TYR A 109 -9.64 7.29 -16.48
CA TYR A 109 -8.62 8.14 -17.11
C TYR A 109 -7.83 7.46 -18.24
N GLY A 110 -7.75 6.14 -18.26
CA GLY A 110 -6.93 5.39 -19.19
C GLY A 110 -5.44 5.73 -19.10
N ASN A 111 -4.77 5.70 -20.26
CA ASN A 111 -3.32 5.86 -20.38
C ASN A 111 -2.84 7.32 -20.31
N ASP A 112 -3.77 8.28 -20.38
CA ASP A 112 -3.44 9.71 -20.45
C ASP A 112 -3.11 10.30 -19.08
N PHE A 113 -3.67 9.74 -18.00
CA PHE A 113 -3.31 10.13 -16.65
C PHE A 113 -2.10 9.33 -16.17
N LYS A 114 -0.96 10.03 -16.07
CA LYS A 114 0.27 9.49 -15.51
C LYS A 114 0.73 10.27 -14.29
N VAL A 115 1.35 9.58 -13.36
CA VAL A 115 1.99 10.15 -12.17
C VAL A 115 3.39 9.56 -12.02
N GLU A 116 4.24 10.29 -11.32
CA GLU A 116 5.59 9.83 -11.03
C GLU A 116 5.57 8.75 -9.94
N CYS A 117 6.15 7.57 -10.21
CA CYS A 117 6.22 6.48 -9.25
C CYS A 117 7.55 5.74 -9.37
N PRO A 118 8.38 5.71 -8.30
CA PRO A 118 8.26 6.51 -7.07
C PRO A 118 8.31 8.01 -7.33
N THR A 119 7.74 8.82 -6.44
CA THR A 119 7.86 10.29 -6.53
C THR A 119 9.33 10.72 -6.45
N GLY A 120 9.74 11.66 -7.32
CA GLY A 120 11.13 12.11 -7.48
C GLY A 120 12.03 11.21 -8.33
N SER A 121 11.52 10.12 -8.92
CA SER A 121 12.30 9.19 -9.75
C SER A 121 12.41 9.54 -11.24
N GLY A 122 11.62 10.49 -11.75
CA GLY A 122 11.41 10.79 -13.16
C GLY A 122 10.52 9.80 -13.93
N HIS A 123 10.18 8.64 -13.35
CA HIS A 123 9.45 7.58 -14.04
C HIS A 123 7.94 7.82 -13.99
N GLN A 124 7.34 8.11 -15.15
CA GLN A 124 5.90 8.33 -15.29
C GLN A 124 5.17 7.01 -15.53
N MET A 125 4.21 6.70 -14.66
CA MET A 125 3.41 5.48 -14.68
C MET A 125 1.91 5.83 -14.73
N THR A 126 1.15 5.07 -15.50
CA THR A 126 -0.32 5.06 -15.45
C THR A 126 -0.81 4.51 -14.11
N LEU A 127 -2.08 4.74 -13.78
CA LEU A 127 -2.64 4.23 -12.53
C LEU A 127 -2.72 2.69 -12.47
N TYR A 128 -2.77 2.01 -13.63
CA TYR A 128 -2.64 0.55 -13.69
C TYR A 128 -1.24 0.11 -13.24
N GLU A 129 -0.20 0.69 -13.85
CA GLU A 129 1.19 0.38 -13.56
C GLU A 129 1.55 0.73 -12.10
N VAL A 130 1.00 1.82 -11.54
CA VAL A 130 1.17 2.13 -10.11
C VAL A 130 0.54 1.07 -9.22
N ALA A 131 -0.67 0.58 -9.56
CA ALA A 131 -1.32 -0.49 -8.81
C ALA A 131 -0.53 -1.81 -8.88
N GLU A 132 0.07 -2.09 -10.04
CA GLU A 132 0.98 -3.21 -10.25
C GLU A 132 2.26 -3.08 -9.43
N GLU A 133 2.89 -1.91 -9.41
CA GLU A 133 4.12 -1.64 -8.63
C GLU A 133 3.88 -1.79 -7.13
N ILE A 134 2.76 -1.30 -6.60
CA ILE A 134 2.36 -1.52 -5.21
C ILE A 134 2.15 -3.02 -4.94
N THR A 135 1.50 -3.74 -5.86
CA THR A 135 1.30 -5.19 -5.74
C THR A 135 2.61 -5.95 -5.77
N ARG A 136 3.56 -5.57 -6.63
CA ARG A 136 4.91 -6.14 -6.69
C ARG A 136 5.65 -5.97 -5.37
N ARG A 137 5.57 -4.78 -4.77
CA ARG A 137 6.14 -4.48 -3.44
C ARG A 137 5.51 -5.31 -2.33
N LEU A 138 4.18 -5.42 -2.29
CA LEU A 138 3.48 -6.27 -1.32
C LEU A 138 3.84 -7.75 -1.51
N SER A 139 3.95 -8.21 -2.77
CA SER A 139 4.32 -9.59 -3.09
C SER A 139 5.72 -9.91 -2.60
N SER A 140 6.65 -8.95 -2.67
CA SER A 140 8.03 -9.12 -2.21
C SER A 140 8.14 -9.56 -0.75
N ILE A 141 7.13 -9.24 0.09
CA ILE A 141 7.07 -9.69 1.49
C ILE A 141 7.17 -11.22 1.59
N PHE A 142 6.50 -11.91 0.67
CA PHE A 142 6.36 -13.37 0.70
C PHE A 142 7.38 -14.07 -0.18
N LEU A 143 8.10 -13.36 -1.05
CA LEU A 143 9.06 -13.94 -1.99
C LEU A 143 10.47 -13.94 -1.38
N ARG A 144 11.33 -14.83 -1.90
CA ARG A 144 12.75 -14.81 -1.53
C ARG A 144 13.43 -13.64 -2.22
N ASN A 145 14.25 -12.91 -1.47
CA ASN A 145 15.12 -11.86 -1.99
C ASN A 145 16.42 -12.47 -2.57
N SER A 146 17.36 -11.60 -2.96
CA SER A 146 18.68 -12.00 -3.49
C SER A 146 19.50 -12.85 -2.51
N ASP A 147 19.26 -12.69 -1.21
CA ASP A 147 19.96 -13.42 -0.14
C ASP A 147 19.27 -14.75 0.18
N GLY A 148 18.18 -15.09 -0.54
CA GLY A 148 17.39 -16.30 -0.31
C GLY A 148 16.40 -16.20 0.87
N HIS A 149 16.32 -15.06 1.55
CA HIS A 149 15.44 -14.83 2.69
C HIS A 149 14.09 -14.23 2.28
N ARG A 150 13.05 -14.51 3.06
CA ARG A 150 11.72 -13.89 2.87
C ARG A 150 11.50 -12.81 3.93
N PRO A 151 11.12 -11.57 3.55
CA PRO A 151 10.83 -10.52 4.51
C PRO A 151 9.80 -10.93 5.58
N VAL A 152 8.75 -11.69 5.20
CA VAL A 152 7.69 -12.13 6.13
C VAL A 152 8.19 -12.88 7.37
N HIS A 153 9.34 -13.55 7.28
CA HIS A 153 9.94 -14.27 8.41
C HIS A 153 10.83 -13.39 9.30
N GLY A 154 11.09 -12.14 8.89
CA GLY A 154 11.92 -11.18 9.64
C GLY A 154 13.24 -11.79 10.07
N GLY A 155 13.61 -11.59 11.33
CA GLY A 155 14.82 -12.16 11.94
C GLY A 155 14.69 -13.62 12.41
N ASN A 156 13.58 -14.31 12.15
CA ASN A 156 13.37 -15.67 12.66
C ASN A 156 14.11 -16.72 11.81
N ARG A 157 15.35 -17.04 12.21
CA ARG A 157 16.22 -18.00 11.52
C ARG A 157 15.60 -19.37 11.28
N LYS A 158 14.74 -19.85 12.18
CA LYS A 158 14.07 -21.16 11.98
C LYS A 158 13.19 -21.15 10.73
N PHE A 159 12.47 -20.07 10.49
CA PHE A 159 11.66 -19.92 9.28
C PHE A 159 12.44 -19.37 8.08
N GLN A 160 13.65 -18.85 8.24
CA GLN A 160 14.49 -18.46 7.09
C GLN A 160 15.29 -19.65 6.55
N ASP A 161 15.93 -20.41 7.45
CA ASP A 161 17.04 -21.28 7.09
C ASP A 161 16.66 -22.77 7.08
N ASP A 162 15.76 -23.21 7.97
CA ASP A 162 15.42 -24.63 8.11
C ASP A 162 14.65 -25.12 6.87
N PRO A 163 15.17 -26.12 6.12
CA PRO A 163 14.51 -26.65 4.94
C PRO A 163 13.09 -27.18 5.17
N ARG A 164 12.74 -27.54 6.41
CA ARG A 164 11.41 -28.02 6.78
C ARG A 164 10.40 -26.90 7.00
N TRP A 165 10.86 -25.69 7.33
CA TRP A 165 10.00 -24.58 7.75
C TRP A 165 10.03 -23.39 6.79
N ARG A 166 11.10 -23.21 6.02
CA ARG A 166 11.33 -22.02 5.18
C ARG A 166 10.36 -21.77 4.04
N ASP A 167 9.55 -22.77 3.71
CA ASP A 167 8.50 -22.68 2.70
C ASP A 167 7.09 -22.80 3.30
N CYS A 168 6.98 -22.88 4.63
CA CYS A 168 5.72 -22.79 5.37
C CYS A 168 5.36 -21.32 5.62
N LEU A 169 4.79 -20.67 4.61
CA LEU A 169 4.40 -19.27 4.69
C LEU A 169 3.28 -19.05 5.71
N LEU A 170 3.45 -18.02 6.54
CA LEU A 170 2.46 -17.54 7.49
C LEU A 170 1.84 -16.25 6.98
N PHE A 171 0.56 -16.05 7.30
CA PHE A 171 -0.20 -14.86 6.93
C PHE A 171 -0.41 -14.03 8.18
N TYR A 172 0.29 -12.92 8.27
CA TYR A 172 0.28 -12.07 9.45
C TYR A 172 -0.82 -11.00 9.38
N GLU A 173 -1.14 -10.43 10.54
CA GLU A 173 -2.13 -9.36 10.69
C GLU A 173 -1.70 -8.09 9.94
N TYR A 174 -0.43 -7.72 10.11
CA TYR A 174 0.24 -6.59 9.46
C TYR A 174 1.74 -6.87 9.31
N PHE A 175 2.43 -5.98 8.60
CA PHE A 175 3.85 -6.13 8.29
C PHE A 175 4.63 -4.89 8.68
N HIS A 176 5.87 -5.09 9.11
CA HIS A 176 6.75 -3.99 9.47
C HIS A 176 6.90 -3.03 8.27
N GLY A 177 6.70 -1.73 8.52
CA GLY A 177 6.61 -0.71 7.48
C GLY A 177 7.88 -0.44 6.66
N ASP A 178 9.00 -1.09 6.99
CA ASP A 178 10.31 -0.82 6.39
C ASP A 178 11.03 -2.09 5.94
N ASN A 179 10.92 -3.20 6.68
CA ASN A 179 11.58 -4.47 6.34
C ASN A 179 10.62 -5.63 6.03
N GLY A 180 9.30 -5.41 6.11
CA GLY A 180 8.30 -6.40 5.71
C GLY A 180 8.13 -7.61 6.65
N ALA A 181 8.74 -7.60 7.84
CA ALA A 181 8.55 -8.66 8.84
C ALA A 181 7.07 -8.83 9.20
N GLY A 182 6.58 -10.05 9.24
CA GLY A 182 5.21 -10.35 9.67
C GLY A 182 5.04 -10.14 11.18
N LEU A 183 3.96 -9.45 11.57
CA LEU A 183 3.68 -9.05 12.95
C LEU A 183 2.20 -9.31 13.32
N GLY A 184 1.92 -9.34 14.62
CA GLY A 184 0.59 -9.67 15.13
C GLY A 184 0.23 -11.15 14.91
N ALA A 185 -1.07 -11.45 14.79
CA ALA A 185 -1.56 -12.82 14.62
C ALA A 185 -1.07 -13.46 13.30
N SER A 186 -0.50 -14.67 13.36
CA SER A 186 0.22 -15.32 12.23
C SER A 186 -0.61 -16.26 11.34
N HIS A 187 -1.91 -16.43 11.64
CA HIS A 187 -2.86 -17.22 10.83
C HIS A 187 -4.00 -16.33 10.30
N GLN A 188 -3.69 -15.09 9.97
CA GLN A 188 -4.58 -14.11 9.33
C GLN A 188 -4.68 -14.35 7.81
N THR A 189 -4.97 -15.58 7.39
CA THR A 189 -5.41 -15.88 6.01
C THR A 189 -6.83 -15.35 5.73
N GLY A 190 -7.29 -14.38 6.51
CA GLY A 190 -8.41 -13.49 6.21
C GLY A 190 -7.97 -12.42 5.22
N TRP A 191 -7.88 -11.16 5.65
CA TRP A 191 -7.58 -10.06 4.73
C TRP A 191 -6.23 -10.17 4.03
N THR A 192 -5.23 -10.83 4.64
CA THR A 192 -3.89 -10.93 4.04
C THR A 192 -3.89 -11.84 2.82
N GLY A 193 -4.85 -12.77 2.73
CA GLY A 193 -5.02 -13.66 1.58
C GLY A 193 -5.30 -12.93 0.25
N ILE A 194 -5.74 -11.67 0.28
CA ILE A 194 -5.99 -10.86 -0.93
C ILE A 194 -4.75 -10.73 -1.82
N ILE A 195 -3.54 -10.88 -1.27
CA ILE A 195 -2.30 -10.82 -2.04
C ILE A 195 -2.26 -11.85 -3.17
N SER A 196 -2.78 -13.05 -2.94
CA SER A 196 -2.87 -14.10 -3.97
C SER A 196 -3.72 -13.64 -5.17
N ARG A 197 -4.86 -13.01 -4.89
CA ARG A 197 -5.74 -12.48 -5.93
C ARG A 197 -5.11 -11.30 -6.67
N ALA A 198 -4.42 -10.42 -5.95
CA ALA A 198 -3.71 -9.29 -6.56
C ALA A 198 -2.59 -9.78 -7.50
N MET A 199 -1.75 -10.72 -7.05
CA MET A 199 -0.71 -11.34 -7.88
C MET A 199 -1.30 -11.98 -9.14
N HIS A 200 -2.39 -12.75 -9.00
CA HIS A 200 -3.06 -13.39 -10.13
C HIS A 200 -3.60 -12.35 -11.12
N LEU A 201 -4.21 -11.25 -10.64
CA LEU A 201 -4.76 -10.20 -11.50
C LEU A 201 -3.69 -9.64 -12.44
N PHE A 202 -2.57 -9.16 -11.89
CA PHE A 202 -1.51 -8.54 -12.71
C PHE A 202 -0.74 -9.56 -13.56
N ALA A 203 -0.69 -10.83 -13.15
CA ALA A 203 -0.11 -11.89 -13.97
C ALA A 203 -0.96 -12.30 -15.19
N THR A 204 -2.27 -11.99 -15.19
CA THR A 204 -3.22 -12.53 -16.19
C THR A 204 -4.03 -11.48 -16.93
N THR A 205 -3.89 -10.21 -16.56
CA THR A 205 -4.64 -9.10 -17.15
C THR A 205 -3.65 -8.04 -17.62
N THR A 206 -3.82 -7.56 -18.85
CA THR A 206 -3.09 -6.37 -19.36
C THR A 206 -3.91 -5.10 -19.14
N PRO A 207 -3.28 -3.90 -19.17
CA PRO A 207 -4.01 -2.63 -19.10
C PRO A 207 -5.12 -2.52 -20.16
N GLU A 208 -4.88 -2.99 -21.39
CA GLU A 208 -5.83 -2.95 -22.49
C GLU A 208 -7.03 -3.87 -22.23
N GLN A 209 -6.77 -5.09 -21.76
CA GLN A 209 -7.82 -6.03 -21.37
C GLN A 209 -8.66 -5.48 -20.23
N PHE A 210 -8.04 -4.80 -19.27
CA PHE A 210 -8.73 -4.17 -18.15
C PHE A 210 -9.68 -3.06 -18.62
N LEU A 211 -9.22 -2.17 -19.51
CA LEU A 211 -10.06 -1.12 -20.09
C LEU A 211 -11.21 -1.68 -20.93
N GLN A 212 -10.98 -2.75 -21.69
CA GLN A 212 -12.03 -3.41 -22.47
C GLN A 212 -13.08 -4.10 -21.59
N ALA A 213 -12.65 -4.82 -20.55
CA ALA A 213 -13.54 -5.52 -19.63
C ALA A 213 -14.41 -4.55 -18.83
N ALA A 214 -13.86 -3.37 -18.51
CA ALA A 214 -14.60 -2.35 -17.79
C ALA A 214 -15.75 -1.74 -18.63
N ASN A 215 -15.76 -1.91 -19.95
CA ASN A 215 -16.79 -1.38 -20.86
C ASN A 215 -18.04 -2.27 -20.98
N ARG A 216 -18.07 -3.41 -20.27
CA ARG A 216 -19.24 -4.28 -20.14
C ARG A 216 -19.96 -4.02 -18.82
#